data_AF-A0A820J156-F1
#
_entry.id   AF-A0A820J156-F1
#
_cell.length_a   1.000
_cell.length_b   1.000
_cell.length_c   1.000
_cell.angle_alpha   90.00
_cell.angle_beta   90.00
_cell.angle_gamma   90.00
#
_symmetry.space_group_name_H-M   'P 1'
#
loop_
_entity.id
_entity.type
_entity.pdbx_description
1 polymer ?
#
loop_
_entity_poly.entity_id
_entity_poly.type
_entity_poly.pdbx_seq_one_letter_code
_entity_poly.pdbx_strand_id
1 'polypeptide(L)'
;MPLSTLIPWVPMIPLVIERLLNSLTDGQRTHDQDQLANESRQRYAQLEQNLREQQQRNYALAAQNQQLSEQLAIQERSEINDALTSQIQHFVKPINLNEKEANDKNDFPTFQDQCAFVPITINQKQRKQIDNVPTHQPHGSNSHPVASNQRFSEKIQTNDDLAVENRELQQQLDNYQKEHEEQLKAMNKLMAEMKEKKLNSFEAIANNDKTAKEALIHLAKQAKPIRMEGKNVALFGLTSTGKSTLLNNLIGEKRAATGIGETTVTIKSYPSKDFILWDIPGRNDETSYLSLEYISFFKGLTRRLILIQSTIKENSSMMQFLDAIDLNYDIVVNKMDRVEEEERAEFCEQIRQEIQKIGLKSVGHLFFVSAKYPAQFSDWLGMVNYLTNSPQ
;
A
#
# COMPACT_ATOMS: atom_id res chain seq x y z
N MET A 1 1.12 -1.92 13.46
CA MET A 1 0.07 -2.96 13.39
C MET A 1 0.70 -4.30 13.72
N PRO A 2 -0.03 -5.24 14.37
CA PRO A 2 0.42 -6.62 14.38
C PRO A 2 0.33 -7.19 12.94
N LEU A 3 1.47 -7.58 12.35
CA LEU A 3 1.61 -8.42 11.15
C LEU A 3 0.81 -9.74 11.19
N SER A 4 0.17 -10.10 12.32
CA SER A 4 -0.64 -11.30 12.44
C SER A 4 -1.90 -11.31 11.56
N THR A 5 -2.25 -10.20 10.91
CA THR A 5 -3.43 -10.07 10.05
C THR A 5 -3.15 -10.15 8.54
N LEU A 6 -1.89 -10.32 8.10
CA LEU A 6 -1.51 -10.18 6.68
C LEU A 6 -1.25 -11.49 5.91
N ILE A 7 -1.32 -12.68 6.53
CA ILE A 7 -1.20 -13.96 5.78
C ILE A 7 -2.15 -15.03 6.35
N PRO A 8 -3.41 -15.12 5.88
CA PRO A 8 -4.37 -16.11 6.38
C PRO A 8 -4.12 -17.56 5.89
N TRP A 9 -3.12 -17.80 5.04
CA TRP A 9 -2.96 -19.09 4.34
C TRP A 9 -1.96 -20.06 4.98
N VAL A 10 -1.14 -19.61 5.93
CA VAL A 10 -0.12 -20.47 6.59
C VAL A 10 -0.73 -21.69 7.33
N PRO A 11 -1.89 -21.60 8.02
CA PRO A 11 -2.42 -22.77 8.75
C PRO A 11 -3.13 -23.81 7.86
N MET A 12 -3.33 -23.56 6.56
CA MET A 12 -4.07 -24.50 5.68
C MET A 12 -3.19 -25.52 4.96
N ILE A 13 -1.89 -25.28 4.83
CA ILE A 13 -0.94 -26.17 4.14
C ILE A 13 -0.81 -27.55 4.84
N PRO A 14 -0.79 -27.65 6.19
CA PRO A 14 -0.72 -28.95 6.88
C PRO A 14 -1.93 -29.85 6.61
N LEU A 15 -3.14 -29.27 6.57
CA LEU A 15 -4.39 -29.99 6.32
C LEU A 15 -4.48 -30.53 4.89
N VAL A 16 -3.93 -29.82 3.92
CA VAL A 16 -3.91 -30.25 2.51
C VAL A 16 -2.90 -31.37 2.29
N ILE A 17 -1.70 -31.28 2.89
CA ILE A 17 -0.69 -32.34 2.81
C ILE A 17 -1.17 -33.60 3.54
N GLU A 18 -1.82 -33.46 4.71
CA GLU A 18 -2.36 -34.58 5.46
C GLU A 18 -3.52 -35.28 4.72
N ARG A 19 -4.39 -34.52 4.04
CA ARG A 19 -5.42 -35.09 3.15
C ARG A 19 -4.83 -35.78 1.93
N LEU A 20 -3.81 -35.21 1.29
CA LEU A 20 -3.13 -35.83 0.15
C LEU A 20 -2.43 -37.14 0.55
N LEU A 21 -1.71 -37.14 1.68
CA LEU A 21 -1.05 -38.33 2.22
C LEU A 21 -2.05 -39.42 2.63
N ASN A 22 -3.21 -39.04 3.19
CA ASN A 22 -4.24 -40.01 3.56
C ASN A 22 -5.02 -40.54 2.34
N SER A 23 -5.12 -39.79 1.25
CA SER A 23 -5.78 -40.25 0.01
C SER A 23 -4.94 -41.22 -0.83
N LEU A 24 -3.64 -41.31 -0.58
CA LEU A 24 -2.69 -42.13 -1.35
C LEU A 24 -2.44 -43.52 -0.74
N THR A 25 -2.99 -43.83 0.44
CA THR A 25 -2.65 -45.05 1.19
C THR A 25 -3.87 -45.89 1.59
N ASP A 26 -4.50 -46.56 0.62
CA ASP A 26 -5.37 -47.72 0.88
C ASP A 26 -4.59 -49.07 0.82
N GLY A 27 -3.27 -49.02 0.63
CA GLY A 27 -2.36 -50.17 0.68
C GLY A 27 -1.28 -49.99 1.75
N GLN A 28 -0.91 -51.09 2.41
CA GLN A 28 0.03 -51.16 3.55
C GLN A 28 1.14 -50.09 3.53
N ARG A 29 1.10 -49.17 4.50
CA ARG A 29 2.19 -48.20 4.73
C ARG A 29 3.47 -48.96 5.06
N THR A 30 4.54 -48.69 4.31
CA THR A 30 5.86 -49.24 4.61
C THR A 30 6.54 -48.37 5.67
N HIS A 31 7.44 -48.95 6.46
CA HIS A 31 8.22 -48.24 7.48
C HIS A 31 8.94 -46.99 6.93
N ASP A 32 9.40 -47.06 5.68
CA ASP A 32 10.06 -45.95 4.98
C ASP A 32 9.13 -44.75 4.73
N GLN A 33 7.83 -44.98 4.52
CA GLN A 33 6.84 -43.91 4.33
C GLN A 33 6.55 -43.16 5.63
N ASP A 34 6.49 -43.88 6.76
CA ASP A 34 6.32 -43.26 8.07
C ASP A 34 7.54 -42.43 8.48
N GLN A 35 8.75 -42.89 8.13
CA GLN A 35 9.97 -42.12 8.34
C GLN A 35 9.98 -40.83 7.52
N LEU A 36 9.63 -40.89 6.22
CA LEU A 36 9.56 -39.71 5.35
C LEU A 36 8.49 -38.71 5.81
N ALA A 37 7.34 -39.19 6.28
CA ALA A 37 6.29 -38.34 6.83
C ALA A 37 6.74 -37.64 8.12
N ASN A 38 7.48 -38.32 8.99
CA ASN A 38 8.04 -37.73 10.21
C ASN A 38 9.13 -36.70 9.91
N GLU A 39 10.05 -36.97 8.98
CA GLU A 39 11.07 -36.01 8.54
C GLU A 39 10.42 -34.75 7.93
N SER A 40 9.37 -34.94 7.13
CA SER A 40 8.60 -33.82 6.56
C SER A 40 7.95 -32.97 7.66
N ARG A 41 7.29 -33.60 8.65
CA ARG A 41 6.70 -32.91 9.81
C ARG A 41 7.74 -32.11 10.59
N GLN A 42 8.93 -32.67 10.83
CA GLN A 42 10.02 -31.98 11.51
C GLN A 42 10.51 -30.75 10.72
N ARG A 43 10.70 -30.88 9.40
CA ARG A 43 11.08 -29.75 8.54
C ARG A 43 10.04 -28.64 8.55
N TYR A 44 8.76 -28.98 8.49
CA TYR A 44 7.68 -27.99 8.58
C TYR A 44 7.64 -27.29 9.94
N ALA A 45 7.77 -28.03 11.04
CA ALA A 45 7.84 -27.43 12.37
C ALA A 45 9.02 -26.45 12.50
N GLN A 46 10.18 -26.81 11.94
CA GLN A 46 11.36 -25.94 11.92
C GLN A 46 11.15 -24.69 11.06
N LEU A 47 10.53 -24.82 9.88
CA LEU A 47 10.17 -23.68 9.03
C LEU A 47 9.18 -22.73 9.72
N GLU A 48 8.18 -23.28 10.41
CA GLU A 48 7.19 -22.49 11.15
C GLU A 48 7.85 -21.73 12.31
N GLN A 49 8.79 -22.38 13.03
CA GLN A 49 9.57 -21.72 14.07
C GLN A 49 10.42 -20.57 13.49
N ASN A 50 11.16 -20.81 12.40
CA ASN A 50 11.96 -19.79 11.73
C ASN A 50 11.11 -18.59 11.29
N LEU A 51 9.91 -18.85 10.75
CA LEU A 51 8.98 -17.79 10.33
C LEU A 51 8.49 -16.98 11.53
N ARG A 52 8.15 -17.62 12.66
CA ARG A 52 7.77 -16.93 13.90
C ARG A 52 8.91 -16.08 14.45
N GLU A 53 10.13 -16.61 14.46
CA GLU A 53 11.33 -15.86 14.89
C GLU A 53 11.58 -14.65 13.98
N GLN A 54 11.44 -14.79 12.66
CA GLN A 54 11.57 -13.68 11.71
C GLN A 54 10.48 -12.61 11.94
N GLN A 55 9.24 -13.02 12.17
CA GLN A 55 8.15 -12.09 12.52
C GLN A 55 8.45 -11.34 13.81
N GLN A 56 8.93 -12.03 14.85
CA GLN A 56 9.34 -11.40 16.11
C GLN A 56 10.48 -10.38 15.92
N ARG A 57 11.50 -10.71 15.11
CA ARG A 57 12.58 -9.76 14.75
C ARG A 57 12.02 -8.53 14.04
N ASN A 58 11.09 -8.70 13.11
CA ASN A 58 10.47 -7.59 12.39
C ASN A 58 9.65 -6.69 13.34
N TYR A 59 8.92 -7.27 14.30
CA TYR A 59 8.22 -6.50 15.32
C TYR A 59 9.18 -5.73 16.23
N ALA A 60 10.26 -6.36 16.69
CA ALA A 60 11.27 -5.71 17.51
C ALA A 60 11.91 -4.52 16.77
N LEU A 61 12.24 -4.70 15.48
CA LEU A 61 12.79 -3.63 14.64
C LEU A 61 11.78 -2.49 14.45
N ALA A 62 10.51 -2.79 14.22
CA ALA A 62 9.46 -1.77 14.10
C ALA A 62 9.29 -0.96 15.39
N ALA A 63 9.32 -1.62 16.55
CA ALA A 63 9.27 -0.95 17.86
C ALA A 63 10.51 -0.07 18.09
N GLN A 64 11.70 -0.55 17.71
CA GLN A 64 12.94 0.21 17.80
C GLN A 64 12.91 1.47 16.90
N ASN A 65 12.42 1.34 15.67
CA ASN A 65 12.27 2.47 14.75
C ASN A 65 11.26 3.50 15.27
N GLN A 66 10.16 3.04 15.89
CA GLN A 66 9.21 3.94 16.54
C GLN A 66 9.86 4.72 17.68
N GLN A 67 10.58 4.04 18.59
CA GLN A 67 11.30 4.70 19.68
C GLN A 67 12.34 5.71 19.17
N LEU A 68 13.07 5.38 18.11
CA LEU A 68 14.03 6.30 17.50
C LEU A 68 13.34 7.54 16.93
N SER A 69 12.19 7.37 16.28
CA SER A 69 11.40 8.50 15.75
C SER A 69 10.88 9.43 16.85
N GLU A 70 10.47 8.86 18.00
CA GLU A 70 10.03 9.63 19.16
C GLU A 70 11.20 10.39 19.79
N GLN A 71 12.38 9.77 19.90
CA GLN A 71 13.60 10.43 20.38
C GLN A 71 14.03 11.61 19.49
N LEU A 72 13.99 11.43 18.16
CA LEU A 72 14.29 12.51 17.21
C LEU A 72 13.31 13.67 17.34
N ALA A 73 12.00 13.38 17.47
CA ALA A 73 11.00 14.43 17.66
C ALA A 73 11.18 15.20 18.99
N ILE A 74 11.60 14.52 20.07
CA ILE A 74 11.94 15.17 21.35
C ILE A 74 13.18 16.06 21.19
N GLN A 75 14.20 15.57 20.50
CA GLN A 75 15.43 16.32 20.25
C GLN A 75 15.14 17.59 19.42
N GLU A 76 14.40 17.48 18.32
CA GLU A 76 14.01 18.63 17.48
C GLU A 76 13.24 19.69 18.29
N ARG A 77 12.32 19.26 19.17
CA ARG A 77 11.58 20.17 20.06
C ARG A 77 12.50 20.87 21.06
N SER A 78 13.50 20.17 21.60
CA SER A 78 14.49 20.75 22.51
C SER A 78 15.33 21.82 21.79
N GLU A 79 15.84 21.50 20.59
CA GLU A 79 16.65 22.42 19.79
C GLU A 79 15.87 23.69 19.42
N ILE A 80 14.59 23.56 19.07
CA ILE A 80 13.71 24.71 18.81
C ILE A 80 13.51 25.57 20.07
N ASN A 81 13.27 24.95 21.23
CA ASN A 81 13.08 25.68 22.49
C ASN A 81 14.36 26.39 22.94
N ASP A 82 15.53 25.77 22.77
CA ASP A 82 16.82 26.37 23.09
C ASP A 82 17.13 27.56 22.16
N ALA A 83 16.80 27.43 20.86
CA ALA A 83 16.91 28.51 19.89
C ALA A 83 15.98 29.69 20.23
N LEU A 84 14.73 29.43 20.60
CA LEU A 84 13.77 30.45 21.03
C LEU A 84 14.21 31.15 22.32
N THR A 85 14.68 30.40 23.31
CA THR A 85 15.18 30.95 24.58
C THR A 85 16.38 31.86 24.34
N SER A 86 17.30 31.45 23.46
CA SER A 86 18.47 32.26 23.08
C SER A 86 18.08 33.54 22.36
N GLN A 87 17.06 33.50 21.48
CA GLN A 87 16.53 34.70 20.85
C GLN A 87 15.88 35.65 21.86
N ILE A 88 15.06 35.14 22.78
CA ILE A 88 14.42 35.95 23.83
C ILE A 88 15.48 36.65 24.70
N GLN A 89 16.52 35.94 25.12
CA GLN A 89 17.62 36.53 25.91
C GLN A 89 18.37 37.63 25.16
N HIS A 90 18.50 37.53 23.83
CA HIS A 90 19.10 38.58 23.02
C HIS A 90 18.21 39.83 22.86
N PHE A 91 16.89 39.66 22.84
CA PHE A 91 15.95 40.78 22.69
C PHE A 91 15.62 41.49 24.00
N VAL A 92 15.66 40.80 25.13
CA VAL A 92 15.50 41.42 26.45
C VAL A 92 16.84 42.04 26.86
N LYS A 93 17.17 43.22 26.31
CA LYS A 93 18.14 44.11 26.98
C LYS A 93 17.56 44.42 28.36
N PRO A 94 18.35 44.32 29.45
CA PRO A 94 17.88 44.76 30.76
C PRO A 94 17.50 46.23 30.63
N ILE A 95 16.19 46.51 30.67
CA ILE A 95 15.68 47.86 30.78
C ILE A 95 16.14 48.29 32.17
N ASN A 96 17.24 49.05 32.20
CA ASN A 96 17.68 49.73 33.40
C ASN A 96 16.65 50.84 33.63
N LEU A 97 15.55 50.48 34.31
CA LEU A 97 14.55 51.42 34.79
C LEU A 97 15.20 52.20 35.94
N ASN A 98 16.01 53.19 35.57
CA ASN A 98 16.24 54.31 36.47
C ASN A 98 14.89 55.02 36.62
N GLU A 99 14.24 54.75 37.74
CA GLU A 99 13.07 55.49 38.22
C GLU A 99 13.45 56.97 38.33
N LYS A 100 13.10 57.75 37.31
CA LYS A 100 12.75 59.15 37.47
C LYS A 100 12.04 59.67 36.24
N GLU A 101 10.98 60.42 36.53
CA GLU A 101 10.25 61.33 35.65
C GLU A 101 9.09 60.71 34.88
N ALA A 102 8.00 60.56 35.64
CA ALA A 102 6.64 60.68 35.14
C ALA A 102 6.35 62.14 34.75
N ASN A 103 5.95 62.32 33.50
CA ASN A 103 5.09 63.38 32.92
C ASN A 103 5.67 63.86 31.60
N ASP A 104 5.25 63.27 30.48
CA ASP A 104 4.56 64.08 29.48
C ASP A 104 3.82 63.22 28.46
N LYS A 105 2.91 63.89 27.77
CA LYS A 105 1.80 63.41 26.95
C LYS A 105 2.20 62.66 25.68
N ASN A 106 1.28 61.77 25.28
CA ASN A 106 0.86 61.43 23.92
C ASN A 106 1.91 61.51 22.81
N ASP A 107 2.47 60.36 22.43
CA ASP A 107 2.56 59.92 21.04
C ASP A 107 2.96 58.44 20.99
N PHE A 108 2.09 57.59 20.43
CA PHE A 108 2.37 56.17 20.18
C PHE A 108 3.03 56.03 18.80
N PRO A 109 4.27 55.53 18.68
CA PRO A 109 4.83 55.19 17.39
C PRO A 109 4.33 53.82 16.92
N THR A 110 3.91 53.75 15.66
CA THR A 110 3.55 52.54 14.94
C THR A 110 4.75 51.61 14.79
N PHE A 111 4.64 50.40 15.33
CA PHE A 111 5.62 49.31 15.17
C PHE A 111 5.51 48.68 13.77
N GLN A 112 6.11 49.33 12.79
CA GLN A 112 6.44 48.74 11.50
C GLN A 112 7.87 49.13 11.17
N ASP A 113 8.80 48.23 11.50
CA ASP A 113 9.99 47.89 10.72
C ASP A 113 11.01 47.18 11.62
N GLN A 114 11.70 46.21 11.03
CA GLN A 114 12.82 45.41 11.57
C GLN A 114 12.48 44.03 12.15
N CYS A 115 12.29 43.06 11.25
CA CYS A 115 12.68 41.66 11.50
C CYS A 115 13.48 41.16 10.29
N ALA A 116 14.81 41.23 10.38
CA ALA A 116 15.71 40.56 9.43
C ALA A 116 15.96 39.12 9.90
N PHE A 117 15.65 38.15 9.05
CA PHE A 117 15.81 36.72 9.31
C PHE A 117 17.27 36.29 9.11
N VAL A 118 17.85 35.60 10.10
CA VAL A 118 19.17 34.94 10.00
C VAL A 118 18.94 33.43 9.86
N PRO A 119 19.51 32.75 8.83
CA PRO A 119 19.37 31.31 8.68
C PRO A 119 20.36 30.54 9.57
N ILE A 120 19.86 29.52 10.26
CA ILE A 120 20.67 28.57 11.05
C ILE A 120 20.97 27.34 10.18
N THR A 121 22.24 26.94 10.13
CA THR A 121 22.69 25.71 9.43
C THR A 121 23.08 24.65 10.47
N ILE A 122 22.44 23.47 10.42
CA ILE A 122 22.74 22.34 11.31
C ILE A 122 23.60 21.32 10.52
N ASN A 123 24.71 20.89 11.12
CA ASN A 123 25.69 19.97 10.53
C ASN A 123 25.55 18.59 11.21
N GLN A 124 25.26 17.54 10.44
CA GLN A 124 25.20 16.16 10.95
C GLN A 124 26.43 15.36 10.49
N LYS A 125 27.13 14.71 11.44
CA LYS A 125 28.21 13.78 11.14
C LYS A 125 28.18 12.55 12.03
N GLN A 126 28.30 11.40 11.34
CA GLN A 126 28.88 10.11 11.73
C GLN A 126 27.98 9.02 12.34
N ARG A 127 27.90 7.90 11.59
CA ARG A 127 28.06 6.53 12.13
C ARG A 127 28.90 5.69 11.17
N LYS A 128 29.86 4.94 11.73
CA LYS A 128 30.71 3.93 11.06
C LYS A 128 30.56 2.59 11.79
N GLN A 129 30.56 1.53 10.96
CA GLN A 129 31.15 0.19 11.15
C GLN A 129 30.59 -0.78 12.19
N ILE A 130 30.16 -1.95 11.68
CA ILE A 130 30.29 -3.26 12.33
C ILE A 130 30.70 -4.27 11.25
N ASP A 131 31.87 -4.89 11.41
CA ASP A 131 32.38 -6.00 10.61
C ASP A 131 32.56 -7.26 11.49
N ASN A 132 32.48 -8.42 10.83
CA ASN A 132 33.08 -9.73 11.13
C ASN A 132 32.33 -10.78 11.98
N VAL A 133 32.02 -11.91 11.33
CA VAL A 133 31.78 -13.24 11.93
C VAL A 133 32.61 -14.29 11.16
N PRO A 134 33.34 -15.22 11.84
CA PRO A 134 34.23 -16.17 11.18
C PRO A 134 33.57 -17.52 10.83
N THR A 135 34.05 -18.13 9.75
CA THR A 135 33.62 -19.40 9.16
C THR A 135 34.43 -20.58 9.73
N HIS A 136 33.77 -21.68 10.10
CA HIS A 136 34.42 -22.94 10.51
C HIS A 136 34.28 -24.03 9.44
N GLN A 137 35.39 -24.72 9.14
CA GLN A 137 35.45 -25.95 8.33
C GLN A 137 35.49 -27.20 9.24
N PRO A 138 34.92 -28.35 8.84
CA PRO A 138 35.19 -29.63 9.48
C PRO A 138 36.07 -30.57 8.65
N HIS A 139 36.96 -31.26 9.36
CA HIS A 139 37.81 -32.37 8.93
C HIS A 139 37.04 -33.70 8.80
N GLY A 140 37.57 -34.62 7.98
CA GLY A 140 36.91 -35.86 7.54
C GLY A 140 37.42 -37.20 8.12
N SER A 141 37.34 -38.24 7.27
CA SER A 141 37.68 -39.68 7.41
C SER A 141 36.53 -40.58 7.97
N ASN A 142 36.21 -41.82 7.54
CA ASN A 142 36.86 -42.82 6.66
C ASN A 142 35.88 -43.92 6.15
N SER A 143 36.07 -44.35 4.89
CA SER A 143 35.99 -45.69 4.23
C SER A 143 35.05 -46.85 4.65
N HIS A 144 34.19 -47.33 3.72
CA HIS A 144 34.22 -48.69 3.10
C HIS A 144 33.21 -48.82 1.92
N PRO A 145 33.45 -49.63 0.86
CA PRO A 145 32.75 -49.46 -0.42
C PRO A 145 32.10 -50.72 -1.07
N VAL A 146 31.34 -50.42 -2.13
CA VAL A 146 31.05 -51.21 -3.36
C VAL A 146 29.86 -52.19 -3.37
N ALA A 147 28.65 -51.65 -3.60
CA ALA A 147 27.65 -52.22 -4.54
C ALA A 147 26.52 -51.23 -4.92
N SER A 148 26.65 -49.93 -4.61
CA SER A 148 25.60 -48.90 -4.74
C SER A 148 25.94 -47.76 -5.73
N ASN A 149 27.05 -47.86 -6.48
CA ASN A 149 27.64 -46.73 -7.19
C ASN A 149 26.84 -46.15 -8.36
N GLN A 150 26.02 -46.93 -9.08
CA GLN A 150 25.26 -46.39 -10.22
C GLN A 150 24.09 -45.49 -9.81
N ARG A 151 23.40 -45.80 -8.71
CA ARG A 151 22.36 -44.90 -8.16
C ARG A 151 22.93 -43.69 -7.42
N PHE A 152 24.19 -43.75 -7.02
CA PHE A 152 24.87 -42.66 -6.33
C PHE A 152 25.42 -41.61 -7.30
N SER A 153 25.92 -42.02 -8.47
CA SER A 153 26.38 -41.10 -9.51
C SER A 153 25.25 -40.26 -10.11
N GLU A 154 24.07 -40.84 -10.37
CA GLU A 154 22.89 -40.08 -10.83
C GLU A 154 22.43 -39.06 -9.79
N LYS A 155 22.45 -39.41 -8.49
CA LYS A 155 22.06 -38.50 -7.40
C LYS A 155 23.03 -37.34 -7.21
N ILE A 156 24.34 -37.55 -7.42
CA ILE A 156 25.34 -36.48 -7.36
C ILE A 156 25.12 -35.51 -8.52
N GLN A 157 24.87 -36.03 -9.72
CA GLN A 157 24.65 -35.21 -10.90
C GLN A 157 23.39 -34.32 -10.77
N THR A 158 22.31 -34.86 -10.22
CA THR A 158 21.11 -34.06 -9.91
C THR A 158 21.33 -32.99 -8.84
N ASN A 159 22.26 -33.18 -7.89
CA ASN A 159 22.54 -32.18 -6.87
C ASN A 159 23.36 -31.01 -7.41
N ASP A 160 24.29 -31.27 -8.34
CA ASP A 160 25.07 -30.21 -8.98
C ASP A 160 24.20 -29.34 -9.88
N ASP A 161 23.29 -29.95 -10.64
CA ASP A 161 22.32 -29.23 -11.48
C ASP A 161 21.38 -28.34 -10.62
N LEU A 162 20.86 -28.87 -9.51
CA LEU A 162 20.06 -28.09 -8.55
C LEU A 162 20.86 -26.95 -7.90
N ALA A 163 22.16 -27.13 -7.66
CA ALA A 163 23.01 -26.08 -7.10
C ALA A 163 23.31 -24.97 -8.12
N VAL A 164 23.31 -25.28 -9.42
CA VAL A 164 23.39 -24.28 -10.49
C VAL A 164 22.07 -23.52 -10.59
N GLU A 165 20.93 -24.22 -10.65
CA GLU A 165 19.60 -23.60 -10.73
C GLU A 165 19.31 -22.67 -9.54
N ASN A 166 19.64 -23.09 -8.31
CA ASN A 166 19.47 -22.24 -7.12
C ASN A 166 20.37 -20.99 -7.15
N ARG A 167 21.59 -21.09 -7.71
CA ARG A 167 22.47 -19.93 -7.88
C ARG A 167 21.91 -18.94 -8.89
N GLU A 168 21.38 -19.43 -10.01
CA GLU A 168 20.72 -18.59 -11.02
C GLU A 168 19.48 -17.91 -10.44
N LEU A 169 18.63 -18.63 -9.72
CA LEU A 169 17.45 -18.08 -9.04
C LEU A 169 17.84 -17.01 -8.00
N GLN A 170 18.89 -17.25 -7.22
CA GLN A 170 19.39 -16.27 -6.26
C GLN A 170 19.89 -15.00 -6.96
N GLN A 171 20.64 -15.15 -8.06
CA GLN A 171 21.11 -14.01 -8.85
C GLN A 171 19.96 -13.22 -9.48
N GLN A 172 18.91 -13.91 -9.94
CA GLN A 172 17.69 -13.26 -10.43
C GLN A 172 16.98 -12.48 -9.33
N LEU A 173 16.90 -13.03 -8.12
CA LEU A 173 16.32 -12.35 -6.95
C LEU A 173 17.11 -11.09 -6.57
N ASP A 174 18.45 -11.19 -6.52
CA ASP A 174 19.32 -10.06 -6.16
C ASP A 174 19.21 -8.93 -7.19
N ASN A 175 19.22 -9.25 -8.49
CA ASN A 175 19.03 -8.28 -9.55
C ASN A 175 17.64 -7.61 -9.46
N TYR A 176 16.59 -8.40 -9.21
CA TYR A 176 15.24 -7.88 -9.05
C TYR A 176 15.10 -6.95 -7.84
N GLN A 177 15.72 -7.30 -6.70
CA GLN A 177 15.73 -6.47 -5.50
C GLN A 177 16.44 -5.14 -5.76
N LYS A 178 17.57 -5.17 -6.47
CA LYS A 178 18.33 -3.97 -6.82
C LYS A 178 17.55 -3.03 -7.74
N GLU A 179 16.94 -3.56 -8.80
CA GLU A 179 16.08 -2.78 -9.71
C GLU A 179 14.90 -2.16 -8.95
N HIS A 180 14.28 -2.92 -8.04
CA HIS A 180 13.17 -2.44 -7.23
C HIS A 180 13.58 -1.30 -6.29
N GLU A 181 14.75 -1.42 -5.65
CA GLU A 181 15.30 -0.38 -4.78
C GLU A 181 15.60 0.93 -5.55
N GLU A 182 16.15 0.82 -6.77
CA GLU A 182 16.42 1.97 -7.64
C GLU A 182 15.12 2.67 -8.07
N GLN A 183 14.08 1.91 -8.41
CA GLN A 183 12.75 2.45 -8.73
C GLN A 183 12.13 3.18 -7.53
N LEU A 184 12.23 2.61 -6.32
CA LEU A 184 11.75 3.25 -5.10
C LEU A 184 12.50 4.55 -4.79
N LYS A 185 13.83 4.57 -4.98
CA LYS A 185 14.63 5.79 -4.82
C LYS A 185 14.22 6.89 -5.79
N ALA A 186 14.04 6.55 -7.07
CA ALA A 186 13.60 7.49 -8.09
C ALA A 186 12.20 8.06 -7.78
N MET A 187 11.27 7.20 -7.37
CA MET A 187 9.92 7.60 -6.97
C MET A 187 9.94 8.51 -5.74
N ASN A 188 10.68 8.12 -4.69
CA ASN A 188 10.76 8.90 -3.45
C ASN A 188 11.39 10.27 -3.67
N LYS A 189 12.41 10.35 -4.54
CA LYS A 189 13.00 11.63 -4.96
C LYS A 189 11.98 12.50 -5.67
N LEU A 190 11.24 11.95 -6.64
CA LEU A 190 10.18 12.67 -7.35
C LEU A 190 9.08 13.14 -6.39
N MET A 191 8.64 12.28 -5.45
CA MET A 191 7.64 12.63 -4.44
C MET A 191 8.13 13.74 -3.50
N ALA A 192 9.41 13.73 -3.11
CA ALA A 192 10.00 14.79 -2.30
C ALA A 192 10.03 16.13 -3.05
N GLU A 193 10.45 16.14 -4.32
CA GLU A 193 10.44 17.33 -5.18
C GLU A 193 9.01 17.86 -5.39
N MET A 194 8.01 16.97 -5.55
CA MET A 194 6.60 17.36 -5.67
C MET A 194 6.05 17.96 -4.37
N LYS A 195 6.44 17.39 -3.22
CA LYS A 195 6.06 17.90 -1.89
C LYS A 195 6.66 19.28 -1.64
N GLU A 196 7.92 19.50 -2.03
CA GLU A 196 8.58 20.82 -1.96
C GLU A 196 7.83 21.86 -2.82
N LYS A 197 7.38 21.47 -4.01
CA LYS A 197 6.58 22.31 -4.92
C LYS A 197 5.11 22.46 -4.49
N LYS A 198 4.67 21.87 -3.37
CA LYS A 198 3.28 21.87 -2.87
C LYS A 198 2.24 21.35 -3.89
N LEU A 199 2.64 20.42 -4.75
CA LEU A 199 1.76 19.81 -5.75
C LEU A 199 1.06 18.61 -5.13
N ASN A 200 -0.18 18.82 -4.66
CA ASN A 200 -0.91 17.82 -3.85
C ASN A 200 -1.91 16.96 -4.65
N SER A 201 -1.96 17.11 -5.97
CA SER A 201 -2.88 16.37 -6.85
C SER A 201 -2.25 16.04 -8.19
N PHE A 202 -2.73 14.97 -8.82
CA PHE A 202 -2.34 14.65 -10.20
C PHE A 202 -2.71 15.79 -11.14
N GLU A 203 -3.84 16.47 -10.88
CA GLU A 203 -4.25 17.67 -11.62
C GLU A 203 -3.30 18.86 -11.37
N ALA A 204 -2.87 19.11 -10.12
CA ALA A 204 -1.89 20.16 -9.84
C ALA A 204 -0.54 19.88 -10.51
N ILE A 205 -0.10 18.62 -10.54
CA ILE A 205 1.11 18.22 -11.27
C ILE A 205 0.91 18.42 -12.76
N ALA A 206 -0.23 18.00 -13.31
CA ALA A 206 -0.53 18.14 -14.72
C ALA A 206 -0.58 19.59 -15.19
N ASN A 207 -1.05 20.50 -14.34
CA ASN A 207 -1.17 21.92 -14.67
C ASN A 207 0.15 22.68 -14.48
N ASN A 208 0.99 22.29 -13.52
CA ASN A 208 2.17 23.06 -13.13
C ASN A 208 3.50 22.47 -13.63
N ASP A 209 3.58 21.16 -13.88
CA ASP A 209 4.83 20.47 -14.19
C ASP A 209 4.59 19.25 -15.11
N LYS A 210 4.50 19.53 -16.41
CA LYS A 210 4.30 18.50 -17.45
C LYS A 210 5.36 17.41 -17.39
N THR A 211 6.62 17.77 -17.11
CA THR A 211 7.74 16.83 -17.01
C THR A 211 7.56 15.89 -15.82
N ALA A 212 7.18 16.41 -14.65
CA ALA A 212 6.89 15.57 -13.49
C ALA A 212 5.69 14.65 -13.73
N LYS A 213 4.64 15.13 -14.42
CA LYS A 213 3.50 14.30 -14.85
C LYS A 213 3.95 13.13 -15.72
N GLU A 214 4.73 13.41 -16.76
CA GLU A 214 5.24 12.39 -17.70
C GLU A 214 6.14 11.38 -16.99
N ALA A 215 7.05 11.84 -16.12
CA ALA A 215 7.90 10.98 -15.31
C ALA A 215 7.08 10.07 -14.37
N LEU A 216 6.06 10.62 -13.72
CA LEU A 216 5.18 9.86 -12.83
C LEU A 216 4.37 8.82 -13.61
N ILE A 217 3.78 9.18 -14.76
CA ILE A 217 3.08 8.23 -15.63
C ILE A 217 4.03 7.14 -16.09
N HIS A 218 5.24 7.49 -16.50
CA HIS A 218 6.25 6.53 -16.94
C HIS A 218 6.62 5.53 -15.83
N LEU A 219 6.92 6.03 -14.62
CA LEU A 219 7.17 5.17 -13.45
C LEU A 219 5.95 4.31 -13.11
N ALA A 220 4.74 4.88 -13.17
CA ALA A 220 3.51 4.15 -12.92
C ALA A 220 3.28 3.04 -13.94
N LYS A 221 3.59 3.28 -15.23
CA LYS A 221 3.53 2.26 -16.30
C LYS A 221 4.56 1.14 -16.08
N GLN A 222 5.74 1.45 -15.52
CA GLN A 222 6.76 0.46 -15.19
C GLN A 222 6.48 -0.35 -13.91
N ALA A 223 5.63 0.15 -13.01
CA ALA A 223 5.25 -0.55 -11.79
C ALA A 223 4.67 -1.94 -12.08
N LYS A 224 5.16 -2.96 -11.38
CA LYS A 224 4.65 -4.33 -11.51
C LYS A 224 3.33 -4.46 -10.74
N PRO A 225 2.31 -5.16 -11.29
CA PRO A 225 1.10 -5.46 -10.52
C PRO A 225 1.44 -6.27 -9.27
N ILE A 226 0.81 -5.96 -8.15
CA ILE A 226 0.83 -6.86 -7.00
C ILE A 226 0.09 -8.15 -7.38
N ARG A 227 0.65 -9.31 -7.04
CA ARG A 227 -0.03 -10.58 -7.27
C ARG A 227 -1.17 -10.73 -6.28
N MET A 228 -2.39 -10.91 -6.79
CA MET A 228 -3.60 -11.11 -5.98
C MET A 228 -4.29 -12.39 -6.46
N GLU A 229 -4.72 -13.22 -5.51
CA GLU A 229 -5.46 -14.45 -5.83
C GLU A 229 -6.94 -14.15 -6.02
N GLY A 230 -7.57 -14.82 -7.00
CA GLY A 230 -9.00 -14.69 -7.27
C GLY A 230 -9.42 -13.37 -7.92
N LYS A 231 -10.72 -13.08 -7.89
CA LYS A 231 -11.30 -11.85 -8.46
C LYS A 231 -11.20 -10.71 -7.45
N ASN A 232 -10.37 -9.71 -7.72
CA ASN A 232 -10.12 -8.60 -6.81
C ASN A 232 -10.80 -7.33 -7.33
N VAL A 233 -11.77 -6.83 -6.57
CA VAL A 233 -12.61 -5.68 -6.94
C VAL A 233 -12.41 -4.59 -5.90
N ALA A 234 -11.95 -3.40 -6.29
CA ALA A 234 -11.84 -2.28 -5.36
C ALA A 234 -12.90 -1.22 -5.60
N LEU A 235 -13.38 -0.64 -4.49
CA LEU A 235 -14.29 0.50 -4.48
C LEU A 235 -13.51 1.77 -4.20
N PHE A 236 -13.54 2.70 -5.15
CA PHE A 236 -12.96 4.02 -5.05
C PHE A 236 -14.05 5.08 -4.95
N GLY A 237 -13.72 6.25 -4.43
CA GLY A 237 -14.64 7.38 -4.35
C GLY A 237 -14.49 8.15 -3.06
N LEU A 238 -15.02 9.37 -3.06
CA LEU A 238 -14.99 10.27 -1.89
C LEU A 238 -15.69 9.66 -0.66
N THR A 239 -15.41 10.22 0.50
CA THR A 239 -16.15 9.87 1.72
C THR A 239 -17.64 10.14 1.53
N SER A 240 -18.49 9.29 2.12
CA SER A 240 -19.96 9.38 2.01
C SER A 240 -20.57 9.11 0.63
N THR A 241 -19.83 8.62 -0.38
CA THR A 241 -20.42 8.15 -1.66
C THR A 241 -21.18 6.83 -1.56
N GLY A 242 -21.17 6.20 -0.38
CA GLY A 242 -21.87 4.95 -0.13
C GLY A 242 -21.07 3.70 -0.45
N LYS A 243 -19.72 3.77 -0.49
CA LYS A 243 -18.82 2.61 -0.68
C LYS A 243 -19.14 1.47 0.28
N SER A 244 -19.12 1.72 1.60
CA SER A 244 -19.40 0.70 2.62
C SER A 244 -20.81 0.10 2.49
N THR A 245 -21.80 0.91 2.12
CA THR A 245 -23.17 0.44 1.86
C THR A 245 -23.24 -0.45 0.61
N LEU A 246 -22.60 -0.03 -0.49
CA LEU A 246 -22.50 -0.83 -1.71
C LEU A 246 -21.79 -2.15 -1.44
N LEU A 247 -20.68 -2.11 -0.70
CA LEU A 247 -19.92 -3.27 -0.27
C LEU A 247 -20.78 -4.27 0.51
N ASN A 248 -21.48 -3.82 1.55
CA ASN A 248 -22.34 -4.70 2.36
C ASN A 248 -23.42 -5.37 1.52
N ASN A 249 -24.01 -4.65 0.57
CA ASN A 249 -25.02 -5.22 -0.32
C ASN A 249 -24.44 -6.19 -1.35
N LEU A 250 -23.23 -5.93 -1.87
CA LEU A 250 -22.54 -6.86 -2.78
C LEU A 250 -22.13 -8.16 -2.08
N ILE A 251 -21.77 -8.08 -0.78
CA ILE A 251 -21.48 -9.27 0.03
C ILE A 251 -22.78 -9.99 0.44
N GLY A 252 -23.87 -9.25 0.62
CA GLY A 252 -25.11 -9.75 1.20
C GLY A 252 -25.10 -9.78 2.73
N GLU A 253 -24.09 -9.19 3.37
CA GLU A 253 -23.91 -9.15 4.82
C GLU A 253 -23.40 -7.78 5.29
N LYS A 254 -23.78 -7.35 6.50
CA LYS A 254 -23.29 -6.10 7.11
C LYS A 254 -21.91 -6.29 7.74
N ARG A 255 -20.84 -6.18 6.94
CA ARG A 255 -19.45 -6.36 7.39
C ARG A 255 -18.66 -5.06 7.53
N ALA A 256 -18.85 -4.12 6.60
CA ALA A 256 -18.28 -2.80 6.70
C ALA A 256 -19.15 -1.92 7.60
N ALA A 257 -18.49 -1.14 8.46
CA ALA A 257 -19.14 -0.14 9.28
C ALA A 257 -19.73 0.95 8.38
N THR A 258 -20.95 1.42 8.69
CA THR A 258 -21.65 2.45 7.94
C THR A 258 -22.19 3.49 8.90
N GLY A 259 -21.79 4.76 8.76
CA GLY A 259 -22.26 5.85 9.60
C GLY A 259 -21.58 7.19 9.30
N ILE A 260 -22.12 8.27 9.86
CA ILE A 260 -21.52 9.61 9.78
C ILE A 260 -20.27 9.62 10.67
N GLY A 261 -19.09 9.85 10.08
CA GLY A 261 -17.81 9.89 10.81
C GLY A 261 -17.01 8.58 10.78
N GLU A 262 -17.61 7.47 10.33
CA GLU A 262 -16.89 6.21 10.10
C GLU A 262 -16.14 6.28 8.77
N THR A 263 -14.90 6.80 8.82
CA THR A 263 -14.04 6.90 7.64
C THR A 263 -13.03 5.76 7.65
N THR A 264 -13.05 4.92 6.62
CA THR A 264 -12.03 3.88 6.41
C THR A 264 -10.65 4.54 6.33
N VAL A 265 -9.74 4.23 7.25
CA VAL A 265 -8.40 4.84 7.34
C VAL A 265 -7.35 4.05 6.55
N THR A 266 -7.56 2.74 6.42
CA THR A 266 -6.65 1.77 5.80
C THR A 266 -7.41 0.92 4.78
N ILE A 267 -6.72 0.47 3.73
CA ILE A 267 -7.28 -0.50 2.78
C ILE A 267 -7.69 -1.76 3.54
N LYS A 268 -8.92 -2.23 3.34
CA LYS A 268 -9.45 -3.44 3.97
C LYS A 268 -10.04 -4.37 2.93
N SER A 269 -9.70 -5.66 3.01
CA SER A 269 -10.28 -6.71 2.18
C SER A 269 -11.50 -7.33 2.85
N TYR A 270 -12.52 -7.63 2.07
CA TYR A 270 -13.73 -8.31 2.46
C TYR A 270 -13.96 -9.49 1.50
N PRO A 271 -13.51 -10.70 1.87
CA PRO A 271 -13.71 -11.89 1.07
C PRO A 271 -15.20 -12.25 0.96
N SER A 272 -15.67 -12.46 -0.27
CA SER A 272 -16.95 -13.08 -0.60
C SER A 272 -16.68 -14.46 -1.22
N LYS A 273 -17.75 -15.20 -1.57
CA LYS A 273 -17.63 -16.53 -2.18
C LYS A 273 -16.90 -16.49 -3.53
N ASP A 274 -17.19 -15.48 -4.35
CA ASP A 274 -16.74 -15.42 -5.75
C ASP A 274 -15.67 -14.35 -6.02
N PHE A 275 -15.46 -13.42 -5.10
CA PHE A 275 -14.52 -12.30 -5.26
C PHE A 275 -14.09 -11.73 -3.90
N ILE A 276 -13.04 -10.91 -3.91
CA ILE A 276 -12.55 -10.13 -2.76
C ILE A 276 -12.85 -8.65 -3.04
N LEU A 277 -13.63 -8.03 -2.16
CA LEU A 277 -13.88 -6.59 -2.21
C LEU A 277 -12.83 -5.84 -1.39
N TRP A 278 -12.28 -4.78 -1.97
CA TRP A 278 -11.32 -3.89 -1.32
C TRP A 278 -11.99 -2.55 -1.06
N ASP A 279 -12.19 -2.22 0.21
CA ASP A 279 -12.63 -0.89 0.62
C ASP A 279 -11.42 0.03 0.74
N ILE A 280 -11.36 1.03 -0.13
CA ILE A 280 -10.29 2.00 -0.17
C ILE A 280 -10.74 3.23 0.62
N PRO A 281 -9.94 3.71 1.58
CA PRO A 281 -10.14 4.98 2.26
C PRO A 281 -10.58 6.08 1.29
N GLY A 282 -11.70 6.74 1.56
CA GLY A 282 -12.12 7.93 0.82
C GLY A 282 -11.25 9.12 1.19
N ARG A 283 -9.95 9.09 0.84
CA ARG A 283 -9.03 10.18 1.12
C ARG A 283 -9.23 11.29 0.10
N ASN A 284 -9.28 12.53 0.60
CA ASN A 284 -9.23 13.74 -0.21
C ASN A 284 -7.79 14.09 -0.65
N ASP A 285 -6.78 13.34 -0.19
CA ASP A 285 -5.38 13.54 -0.58
C ASP A 285 -5.09 12.69 -1.81
N GLU A 286 -5.17 13.30 -2.99
CA GLU A 286 -4.86 12.61 -4.25
C GLU A 286 -3.39 12.15 -4.31
N THR A 287 -2.52 12.76 -3.49
CA THR A 287 -1.10 12.40 -3.33
C THR A 287 -0.88 10.95 -2.90
N SER A 288 -1.76 10.37 -2.08
CA SER A 288 -1.55 8.99 -1.61
C SER A 288 -1.71 7.95 -2.72
N TYR A 289 -2.51 8.25 -3.76
CA TYR A 289 -2.72 7.35 -4.89
C TYR A 289 -1.53 7.26 -5.85
N LEU A 290 -0.57 8.18 -5.73
CA LEU A 290 0.61 8.26 -6.60
C LEU A 290 1.79 7.43 -6.07
N SER A 291 1.64 6.73 -4.94
CA SER A 291 2.70 5.85 -4.43
C SER A 291 2.84 4.58 -5.28
N LEU A 292 4.05 4.03 -5.36
CA LEU A 292 4.32 2.80 -6.11
C LEU A 292 3.46 1.63 -5.62
N GLU A 293 3.22 1.57 -4.32
CA GLU A 293 2.41 0.54 -3.66
C GLU A 293 0.96 0.62 -4.12
N TYR A 294 0.38 1.82 -4.14
CA TYR A 294 -0.99 2.04 -4.63
C TYR A 294 -1.12 1.75 -6.12
N ILE A 295 -0.14 2.16 -6.93
CA ILE A 295 -0.14 1.87 -8.37
C ILE A 295 -0.05 0.36 -8.63
N SER A 296 0.85 -0.34 -7.92
CA SER A 296 1.01 -1.79 -8.01
C SER A 296 -0.27 -2.50 -7.57
N PHE A 297 -0.91 -2.00 -6.51
CA PHE A 297 -2.22 -2.44 -6.06
C PHE A 297 -3.29 -2.23 -7.14
N PHE A 298 -3.40 -1.04 -7.73
CA PHE A 298 -4.35 -0.76 -8.81
C PHE A 298 -4.17 -1.71 -9.97
N LYS A 299 -2.93 -1.97 -10.38
CA LYS A 299 -2.62 -2.90 -11.47
C LYS A 299 -2.94 -4.36 -11.13
N GLY A 300 -2.88 -4.76 -9.86
CA GLY A 300 -3.25 -6.11 -9.40
C GLY A 300 -4.76 -6.37 -9.37
N LEU A 301 -5.59 -5.32 -9.38
CA LEU A 301 -7.04 -5.47 -9.35
C LEU A 301 -7.62 -6.02 -10.66
N THR A 302 -8.59 -6.92 -10.53
CA THR A 302 -9.42 -7.40 -11.63
C THR A 302 -10.41 -6.32 -12.09
N ARG A 303 -11.03 -5.60 -11.15
CA ARG A 303 -12.00 -4.52 -11.43
C ARG A 303 -11.79 -3.32 -10.50
N ARG A 304 -12.04 -2.13 -11.05
CA ARG A 304 -11.89 -0.84 -10.36
C ARG A 304 -13.22 -0.10 -10.48
N LEU A 305 -13.99 -0.04 -9.39
CA LEU A 305 -15.29 0.63 -9.37
C LEU A 305 -15.13 2.02 -8.77
N ILE A 306 -15.35 3.06 -9.56
CA ILE A 306 -15.26 4.44 -9.12
C ILE A 306 -16.67 4.96 -8.81
N LEU A 307 -16.95 5.15 -7.53
CA LEU A 307 -18.24 5.61 -7.04
C LEU A 307 -18.31 7.12 -7.03
N ILE A 308 -19.32 7.66 -7.73
CA ILE A 308 -19.70 9.07 -7.71
C ILE A 308 -21.15 9.22 -7.26
N GLN A 309 -21.52 10.42 -6.82
CA GLN A 309 -22.92 10.73 -6.47
C GLN A 309 -23.58 11.65 -7.49
N SER A 310 -22.88 12.72 -7.89
CA SER A 310 -23.50 13.83 -8.61
C SER A 310 -22.77 14.23 -9.89
N THR A 311 -21.44 14.13 -9.92
CA THR A 311 -20.63 14.58 -11.06
C THR A 311 -19.36 13.75 -11.19
N ILE A 312 -18.86 13.62 -12.41
CA ILE A 312 -17.56 12.99 -12.71
C ILE A 312 -16.41 13.75 -12.06
N LYS A 313 -16.55 15.06 -11.87
CA LYS A 313 -15.52 15.93 -11.28
C LYS A 313 -15.12 15.51 -9.87
N GLU A 314 -15.97 14.78 -9.15
CA GLU A 314 -15.66 14.26 -7.81
C GLU A 314 -14.40 13.38 -7.79
N ASN A 315 -14.06 12.73 -8.92
CA ASN A 315 -12.93 11.80 -9.02
C ASN A 315 -12.16 11.94 -10.35
N SER A 316 -12.24 13.10 -11.03
CA SER A 316 -11.67 13.27 -12.37
C SER A 316 -10.15 13.05 -12.40
N SER A 317 -9.41 13.52 -11.38
CA SER A 317 -7.96 13.33 -11.30
C SER A 317 -7.55 11.87 -11.28
N MET A 318 -8.26 11.04 -10.49
CA MET A 318 -8.00 9.61 -10.40
C MET A 318 -8.39 8.89 -11.70
N MET A 319 -9.52 9.25 -12.31
CA MET A 319 -9.95 8.70 -13.60
C MET A 319 -8.93 9.01 -14.72
N GLN A 320 -8.49 10.26 -14.81
CA GLN A 320 -7.47 10.69 -15.77
C GLN A 320 -6.11 10.02 -15.52
N PHE A 321 -5.77 9.78 -14.24
CA PHE A 321 -4.57 9.03 -13.90
C PHE A 321 -4.65 7.58 -14.39
N LEU A 322 -5.77 6.88 -14.12
CA LEU A 322 -6.00 5.51 -14.59
C LEU A 322 -5.96 5.42 -16.12
N ASP A 323 -6.56 6.38 -16.81
CA ASP A 323 -6.46 6.51 -18.28
C ASP A 323 -5.00 6.68 -18.74
N ALA A 324 -4.23 7.54 -18.06
CA ALA A 324 -2.85 7.81 -18.43
C ALA A 324 -1.95 6.57 -18.27
N ILE A 325 -2.31 5.62 -17.40
CA ILE A 325 -1.59 4.36 -17.17
C ILE A 325 -2.27 3.15 -17.83
N ASP A 326 -3.20 3.39 -18.75
CA ASP A 326 -3.90 2.38 -19.56
C ASP A 326 -4.65 1.32 -18.72
N LEU A 327 -5.25 1.75 -17.60
CA LEU A 327 -6.05 0.86 -16.74
C LEU A 327 -7.55 1.10 -16.91
N ASN A 328 -8.27 0.04 -17.27
CA ASN A 328 -9.73 0.07 -17.34
C ASN A 328 -10.37 0.19 -15.95
N TYR A 329 -11.46 0.94 -15.89
CA TYR A 329 -12.29 1.11 -14.70
C TYR A 329 -13.76 1.26 -15.09
N ASP A 330 -14.64 1.01 -14.13
CA ASP A 330 -16.08 1.16 -14.29
C ASP A 330 -16.57 2.29 -13.36
N ILE A 331 -17.57 3.04 -13.79
CA ILE A 331 -18.14 4.15 -13.02
C ILE A 331 -19.47 3.68 -12.45
N VAL A 332 -19.66 3.91 -11.15
CA VAL A 332 -20.89 3.60 -10.44
C VAL A 332 -21.48 4.90 -9.89
N VAL A 333 -22.55 5.37 -10.53
CA VAL A 333 -23.34 6.51 -10.07
C VAL A 333 -24.29 5.99 -9.00
N ASN A 334 -23.94 6.20 -7.75
CA ASN A 334 -24.69 5.70 -6.60
C ASN A 334 -25.67 6.75 -6.06
N LYS A 335 -26.65 6.30 -5.29
CA LYS A 335 -27.72 7.10 -4.68
C LYS A 335 -28.71 7.70 -5.68
N MET A 336 -29.00 6.98 -6.77
CA MET A 336 -30.05 7.35 -7.71
C MET A 336 -31.45 7.44 -7.08
N ASP A 337 -31.63 6.94 -5.85
CA ASP A 337 -32.84 7.16 -5.04
C ASP A 337 -33.05 8.61 -4.60
N ARG A 338 -32.05 9.48 -4.77
CA ARG A 338 -32.14 10.92 -4.50
C ARG A 338 -32.46 11.75 -5.74
N VAL A 339 -32.48 11.13 -6.92
CA VAL A 339 -32.84 11.80 -8.18
C VAL A 339 -34.30 11.46 -8.45
N GLU A 340 -35.12 12.51 -8.56
CA GLU A 340 -36.54 12.41 -8.88
C GLU A 340 -36.72 11.65 -10.19
N GLU A 341 -37.75 10.82 -10.28
CA GLU A 341 -37.90 9.85 -11.38
C GLU A 341 -37.95 10.54 -12.75
N GLU A 342 -38.57 11.71 -12.82
CA GLU A 342 -38.69 12.55 -14.01
C GLU A 342 -37.34 13.14 -14.46
N GLU A 343 -36.40 13.36 -13.55
CA GLU A 343 -35.08 13.96 -13.82
C GLU A 343 -34.00 12.92 -14.13
N ARG A 344 -34.26 11.63 -13.84
CA ARG A 344 -33.24 10.56 -13.98
C ARG A 344 -32.65 10.46 -15.37
N ALA A 345 -33.48 10.62 -16.42
CA ALA A 345 -33.01 10.51 -17.80
C ALA A 345 -32.03 11.64 -18.16
N GLU A 346 -32.35 12.87 -17.77
CA GLU A 346 -31.50 14.05 -17.98
C GLU A 346 -30.21 13.93 -17.16
N PHE A 347 -30.31 13.53 -15.89
CA PHE A 347 -29.15 13.33 -15.03
C PHE A 347 -28.19 12.24 -15.59
N CYS A 348 -28.72 11.10 -16.03
CA CYS A 348 -27.93 10.06 -16.68
C CYS A 348 -27.18 10.58 -17.92
N GLU A 349 -27.85 11.39 -18.73
CA GLU A 349 -27.26 11.97 -19.94
C GLU A 349 -26.21 13.03 -19.61
N GLN A 350 -26.45 13.86 -18.60
CA GLN A 350 -25.47 14.81 -18.09
C GLN A 350 -24.16 14.10 -17.70
N ILE A 351 -24.25 13.00 -16.95
CA ILE A 351 -23.06 12.22 -16.55
C ILE A 351 -22.31 11.69 -17.78
N ARG A 352 -23.02 11.19 -18.80
CA ARG A 352 -22.37 10.72 -20.05
C ARG A 352 -21.67 11.86 -20.79
N GLN A 353 -22.30 13.02 -20.88
CA GLN A 353 -21.70 14.21 -21.49
C GLN A 353 -20.48 14.70 -20.71
N GLU A 354 -20.50 14.62 -19.38
CA GLU A 354 -19.32 14.93 -18.55
C GLU A 354 -18.15 13.98 -18.82
N ILE A 355 -18.41 12.68 -18.93
CA ILE A 355 -17.39 11.66 -19.29
C ILE A 355 -16.77 12.01 -20.64
N GLN A 356 -17.60 12.30 -21.66
CA GLN A 356 -17.14 12.67 -23.00
C GLN A 356 -16.34 13.98 -23.00
N LYS A 357 -16.83 14.99 -22.28
CA LYS A 357 -16.19 16.32 -22.19
C LYS A 357 -14.82 16.26 -21.53
N ILE A 358 -14.67 15.44 -20.50
CA ILE A 358 -13.37 15.21 -19.82
C ILE A 358 -12.45 14.36 -20.70
N GLY A 359 -13.01 13.61 -21.65
CA GLY A 359 -12.26 12.78 -22.59
C GLY A 359 -11.76 11.48 -21.98
N LEU A 360 -12.54 10.90 -21.05
CA LEU A 360 -12.20 9.65 -20.39
C LEU A 360 -12.31 8.46 -21.36
N LYS A 361 -11.23 7.67 -21.49
CA LYS A 361 -11.10 6.64 -22.55
C LYS A 361 -11.22 5.21 -22.04
N SER A 362 -10.87 4.95 -20.79
CA SER A 362 -10.80 3.59 -20.22
C SER A 362 -12.04 3.22 -19.39
N VAL A 363 -13.13 3.97 -19.54
CA VAL A 363 -14.42 3.65 -18.92
C VAL A 363 -15.00 2.41 -19.60
N GLY A 364 -15.07 1.30 -18.86
CA GLY A 364 -15.67 0.06 -19.34
C GLY A 364 -17.19 0.12 -19.30
N HIS A 365 -17.74 0.23 -18.08
CA HIS A 365 -19.18 0.29 -17.84
C HIS A 365 -19.55 1.51 -17.00
N LEU A 366 -20.79 1.95 -17.18
CA LEU A 366 -21.43 3.01 -16.40
C LEU A 366 -22.71 2.45 -15.81
N PHE A 367 -22.79 2.38 -14.49
CA PHE A 367 -23.94 1.83 -13.76
C PHE A 367 -24.64 2.93 -12.95
N PHE A 368 -25.96 3.04 -13.06
CA PHE A 368 -26.79 3.97 -12.28
C PHE A 368 -27.59 3.22 -11.22
N VAL A 369 -27.13 3.27 -9.96
CA VAL A 369 -27.63 2.39 -8.90
C VAL A 369 -28.06 3.14 -7.64
N SER A 370 -28.84 2.47 -6.81
CA SER A 370 -28.97 2.81 -5.39
C SER A 370 -28.58 1.61 -4.54
N ALA A 371 -27.46 1.73 -3.82
CA ALA A 371 -27.11 0.75 -2.80
C ALA A 371 -28.15 0.66 -1.67
N LYS A 372 -28.97 1.70 -1.47
CA LYS A 372 -30.03 1.69 -0.44
C LYS A 372 -31.25 0.89 -0.91
N TYR A 373 -31.58 0.96 -2.19
CA TYR A 373 -32.72 0.26 -2.79
C TYR A 373 -32.32 -0.56 -4.03
N PRO A 374 -31.48 -1.60 -3.89
CA PRO A 374 -30.96 -2.38 -5.02
C PRO A 374 -32.03 -2.88 -6.01
N ALA A 375 -33.16 -3.35 -5.49
CA ALA A 375 -34.24 -3.95 -6.29
C ALA A 375 -34.98 -2.94 -7.19
N GLN A 376 -34.86 -1.63 -6.94
CA GLN A 376 -35.53 -0.61 -7.75
C GLN A 376 -34.75 -0.21 -9.00
N PHE A 377 -33.47 -0.60 -9.11
CA PHE A 377 -32.58 -0.18 -10.19
C PHE A 377 -32.04 -1.40 -10.92
N SER A 378 -32.45 -1.58 -12.19
CA SER A 378 -32.03 -2.73 -13.02
C SER A 378 -30.51 -2.84 -13.17
N ASP A 379 -29.82 -1.71 -13.19
CA ASP A 379 -28.36 -1.63 -13.27
C ASP A 379 -27.66 -2.29 -12.09
N TRP A 380 -28.33 -2.40 -10.92
CA TRP A 380 -27.79 -3.14 -9.79
C TRP A 380 -27.53 -4.60 -10.17
N LEU A 381 -28.53 -5.28 -10.72
CA LEU A 381 -28.40 -6.67 -11.14
C LEU A 381 -27.38 -6.82 -12.27
N GLY A 382 -27.36 -5.87 -13.22
CA GLY A 382 -26.37 -5.81 -14.28
C GLY A 382 -24.94 -5.73 -13.73
N MET A 383 -24.71 -4.84 -12.76
CA MET A 383 -23.42 -4.69 -12.07
C MET A 383 -23.04 -5.96 -11.30
N VAL A 384 -23.95 -6.55 -10.51
CA VAL A 384 -23.66 -7.80 -9.78
C VAL A 384 -23.27 -8.92 -10.74
N ASN A 385 -24.05 -9.13 -11.79
CA ASN A 385 -23.77 -10.16 -12.81
C ASN A 385 -22.44 -9.92 -13.51
N TYR A 386 -22.12 -8.66 -13.82
CA TYR A 386 -20.83 -8.31 -14.42
C TYR A 386 -19.66 -8.66 -13.49
N LEU A 387 -19.77 -8.37 -12.19
CA LEU A 387 -18.73 -8.66 -11.20
C LEU A 387 -18.58 -10.17 -10.94
N THR A 388 -19.67 -10.94 -10.94
CA THR A 388 -19.64 -12.38 -10.66
C THR A 388 -19.33 -13.24 -11.88
N ASN A 389 -19.88 -12.92 -13.06
CA ASN A 389 -19.86 -13.80 -14.23
C ASN A 389 -18.76 -13.50 -15.25
N SER A 390 -18.00 -12.41 -15.10
CA SER A 390 -16.90 -12.14 -16.03
C SER A 390 -15.86 -13.27 -16.01
N PRO A 391 -15.49 -13.87 -17.16
CA PRO A 391 -14.35 -14.78 -17.22
C PRO A 391 -13.06 -14.05 -16.82
N GLN A 392 -12.15 -14.76 -16.15
CA GLN A 392 -10.88 -14.23 -15.65
C GLN A 392 -9.93 -13.83 -16.77
#